data_AF-A0A1V4WZ90-F1
#
_entry.id   AF-A0A1V4WZ90-F1
#
_cell.length_a   1.000
_cell.length_b   1.000
_cell.length_c   1.000
_cell.angle_alpha   90.00
_cell.angle_beta   90.00
_cell.angle_gamma   90.00
#
_symmetry.space_group_name_H-M   'P 1'
#
loop_
_entity.id
_entity.type
_entity.pdbx_description
1 polymer ?
#
loop_
_entity_poly.entity_id
_entity_poly.type
_entity_poly.pdbx_seq_one_letter_code
_entity_poly.pdbx_strand_id
1 'polypeptide(L)' 'MYFATLTEVPILQGLIGSGMGPGPALSLLLAGPALSLPNMIVISGIMGVKKTAVFCTIIIVLSTLAGFGYGWLVS' A
#
# COMPACT_ATOMS: atom_id res chain seq x y z
N MET A 1 -5.07 11.97 2.33
CA MET A 1 -5.83 11.83 1.07
C MET A 1 -6.04 10.36 0.79
N TYR A 2 -7.18 9.98 0.22
CA TYR A 2 -7.44 8.64 -0.30
C TYR A 2 -6.83 8.54 -1.70
N PHE A 3 -5.97 7.54 -1.95
CA PHE A 3 -5.50 7.25 -3.30
C PHE A 3 -6.63 6.54 -4.04
N ALA A 4 -7.33 7.27 -4.90
CA ALA A 4 -8.24 6.63 -5.82
C ALA A 4 -7.41 5.76 -6.77
N THR A 5 -7.88 4.56 -7.08
CA THR A 5 -7.21 3.64 -8.03
C THR A 5 -6.91 4.34 -9.38
N LEU A 6 -7.78 5.27 -9.79
CA LEU A 6 -7.62 6.11 -10.98
C LEU A 6 -6.40 7.06 -10.92
N THR A 7 -5.98 7.48 -9.72
CA THR A 7 -4.80 8.33 -9.51
C THR A 7 -3.54 7.54 -9.16
N GLU A 8 -3.72 6.33 -8.61
CA GLU A 8 -2.61 5.46 -8.21
C GLU A 8 -1.84 4.92 -9.41
N VAL A 9 -2.54 4.45 -10.45
CA VAL A 9 -1.91 3.88 -11.65
C VAL A 9 -1.02 4.91 -12.38
N PRO A 10 -1.46 6.16 -12.65
CA PRO A 10 -0.60 7.17 -13.26
C PRO A 10 0.61 7.54 -12.40
N ILE A 11 0.44 7.64 -11.07
CA ILE A 11 1.54 7.97 -10.15
C ILE A 11 2.59 6.86 -10.14
N LEU A 12 2.15 5.60 -10.11
CA LEU A 12 3.03 4.45 -10.22
C LEU A 12 3.76 4.40 -11.56
N GLN A 13 3.06 4.67 -12.66
CA GLN A 13 3.71 4.75 -13.97
C GLN A 13 4.77 5.84 -14.01
N GLY A 14 4.50 7.01 -13.41
CA GLY A 14 5.48 8.07 -13.26
C GLY A 14 6.69 7.66 -12.40
N LEU A 15 6.45 7.00 -11.26
CA LEU A 15 7.54 6.52 -10.39
C LEU A 15 8.37 5.42 -11.07
N ILE A 16 7.74 4.47 -11.75
CA ILE A 16 8.45 3.43 -12.53
C ILE A 16 9.27 4.10 -13.64
N GLY A 17 8.71 5.09 -14.33
CA GLY A 17 9.44 5.90 -15.33
C GLY A 17 10.63 6.67 -14.74
N SER A 18 10.62 6.96 -13.44
CA SER A 18 11.74 7.58 -12.71
C SER A 18 12.74 6.58 -12.11
N GLY A 19 12.57 5.28 -12.34
CA GLY A 19 13.48 4.21 -11.89
C GLY A 19 12.99 3.38 -10.70
N MET A 20 11.70 3.46 -10.33
CA MET A 20 11.14 2.57 -9.31
C MET A 20 11.03 1.14 -9.82
N GLY A 21 11.56 0.18 -9.05
CA GLY A 21 11.48 -1.24 -9.37
C GLY A 21 10.07 -1.84 -9.25
N PRO A 22 9.83 -3.01 -9.88
CA PRO A 22 8.51 -3.66 -9.90
C PRO A 22 8.03 -4.15 -8.52
N GLY A 23 8.95 -4.54 -7.63
CA GLY A 23 8.60 -4.97 -6.27
C GLY A 23 8.02 -3.84 -5.41
N PRO A 24 8.72 -2.70 -5.27
CA PRO A 24 8.18 -1.49 -4.62
C PRO A 24 6.87 -1.01 -5.25
N ALA A 25 6.73 -1.13 -6.57
CA ALA A 25 5.50 -0.80 -7.27
C ALA A 25 4.30 -1.61 -6.76
N LEU A 26 4.46 -2.93 -6.69
CA LEU A 26 3.41 -3.81 -6.20
C LEU A 26 3.11 -3.59 -4.71
N SER A 27 4.13 -3.36 -3.89
CA SER A 27 3.91 -3.02 -2.46
C SER A 27 3.11 -1.74 -2.29
N LEU A 28 3.35 -0.72 -3.12
CA LEU A 28 2.63 0.55 -3.06
C LEU A 28 1.17 0.37 -3.48
N LEU A 29 0.92 -0.37 -4.56
CA LEU A 29 -0.45 -0.71 -5.02
C LEU A 29 -1.28 -1.44 -3.97
N LEU A 30 -0.66 -2.31 -3.17
CA LEU A 30 -1.35 -3.09 -2.16
C LEU A 30 -1.60 -2.27 -0.87
N ALA A 31 -0.63 -1.46 -0.46
CA ALA A 31 -0.70 -0.72 0.80
C ALA A 31 -1.39 0.64 0.68
N GLY A 32 -1.31 1.30 -0.47
CA GLY A 32 -1.70 2.69 -0.70
C GLY A 32 -3.14 3.01 -0.31
N PRO A 33 -4.15 2.31 -0.86
CA PRO A 33 -5.56 2.56 -0.53
C PRO A 33 -5.87 2.21 0.93
N ALA A 34 -5.34 1.09 1.40
CA ALA A 34 -5.72 0.50 2.67
C ALA A 34 -5.15 1.24 3.89
N LEU A 35 -3.98 1.87 3.77
CA LEU A 35 -3.34 2.66 4.83
C LEU A 35 -3.55 4.18 4.68
N SER A 36 -4.51 4.60 3.85
CA SER A 36 -4.80 6.03 3.69
C SER A 36 -5.28 6.67 5.00
N LEU A 37 -4.84 7.90 5.27
CA LEU A 37 -5.15 8.63 6.51
C LEU A 37 -6.67 8.71 6.81
N PRO A 38 -7.56 9.02 5.84
CA PRO A 38 -9.00 9.03 6.09
C PRO A 38 -9.53 7.65 6.48
N ASN A 39 -9.03 6.58 5.84
CA ASN A 39 -9.42 5.20 6.15
C ASN A 39 -9.01 4.82 7.58
N MET A 40 -7.78 5.17 7.99
CA MET A 40 -7.31 4.90 9.36
C MET A 40 -8.17 5.60 10.43
N ILE A 41 -8.55 6.85 10.20
CA ILE A 41 -9.41 7.61 11.13
C ILE A 41 -10.76 6.92 11.26
N VAL A 42 -11.42 6.60 10.13
CA VAL A 42 -12.73 5.94 10.13
C VAL A 42 -12.67 4.57 10.80
N ILE A 43 -11.67 3.74 10.44
CA ILE A 43 -11.52 2.39 11.01
C ILE A 43 -11.21 2.45 12.51
N SER A 44 -10.39 3.41 12.96
CA SER A 44 -10.12 3.60 14.38
C SER A 44 -11.35 3.99 15.19
N GLY A 45 -12.30 4.73 14.60
CA GLY A 45 -13.59 5.05 15.22
C GLY A 45 -14.54 3.85 15.33
N ILE A 46 -14.47 2.90 14.37
CA ILE A 46 -15.37 1.74 14.32
C ILE A 46 -14.83 0.55 15.12
N MET A 47 -13.56 0.19 14.90
CA MET A 47 -12.94 -1.01 15.47
C MET A 47 -12.13 -0.75 16.74
N GLY A 48 -11.84 0.52 17.04
CA GLY A 48 -10.95 0.94 18.12
C GLY A 48 -9.46 0.84 17.74
N VAL A 49 -8.65 1.70 18.37
CA VAL A 49 -7.22 1.90 18.03
C VAL A 49 -6.37 0.63 18.07
N LYS A 50 -6.64 -0.30 19.00
CA LYS A 50 -5.89 -1.56 19.12
C LYS A 50 -6.06 -2.45 17.88
N LYS A 51 -7.30 -2.59 17.38
CA LYS A 51 -7.59 -3.42 16.20
C LYS A 51 -7.10 -2.74 14.92
N THR A 52 -7.21 -1.42 14.84
CA THR A 52 -6.65 -0.66 13.71
C THR A 52 -5.14 -0.78 13.62
N ALA A 53 -4.43 -0.77 14.75
CA ALA A 53 -2.98 -0.99 14.76
C ALA A 53 -2.62 -2.38 14.20
N VAL A 54 -3.30 -3.44 14.66
CA VAL A 54 -3.09 -4.81 14.14
C VAL A 54 -3.38 -4.89 12.64
N PHE A 55 -4.47 -4.28 12.18
CA PHE A 55 -4.81 -4.20 10.75
C PHE A 55 -3.69 -3.52 9.95
N CYS A 56 -3.18 -2.38 10.41
CA CYS A 56 -2.09 -1.68 9.73
C CYS A 56 -0.82 -2.55 9.66
N THR A 57 -0.46 -3.21 10.76
CA THR A 57 0.71 -4.11 10.80
C THR A 57 0.58 -5.25 9.80
N ILE A 58 -0.60 -5.90 9.74
CA ILE A 58 -0.84 -6.99 8.78
C ILE A 58 -0.67 -6.50 7.35
N ILE A 59 -1.23 -5.34 7.00
CA ILE A 59 -1.12 -4.80 5.64
C ILE A 59 0.32 -4.45 5.28
N ILE A 60 1.07 -3.82 6.20
CA ILE A 60 2.47 -3.49 5.98
C ILE A 60 3.28 -4.76 5.72
N VAL A 61 3.11 -5.79 6.55
CA VAL A 61 3.86 -7.05 6.44
C VAL A 61 3.50 -7.77 5.14
N LEU A 62 2.20 -7.98 4.85
CA LEU A 62 1.78 -8.71 3.67
C LEU A 62 2.14 -8.00 2.36
N SER A 63 1.94 -6.68 2.30
CA SER A 63 2.27 -5.90 1.10
C SER A 63 3.78 -5.89 0.84
N THR A 64 4.59 -5.79 1.90
CA THR A 64 6.05 -5.84 1.80
C THR A 64 6.53 -7.21 1.34
N LEU A 65 5.99 -8.30 1.91
CA LEU A 65 6.33 -9.67 1.50
C LEU A 65 5.93 -9.94 0.05
N ALA A 66 4.73 -9.51 -0.36
CA ALA A 66 4.26 -9.65 -1.73
C ALA A 66 5.12 -8.83 -2.71
N GLY A 67 5.44 -7.58 -2.38
CA GLY A 67 6.31 -6.73 -3.19
C GLY A 67 7.73 -7.27 -3.28
N PHE A 68 8.29 -7.78 -2.19
CA PHE A 68 9.62 -8.39 -2.18
C PHE A 68 9.65 -9.67 -3.05
N GLY A 69 8.67 -10.56 -2.87
CA GLY A 69 8.55 -11.78 -3.67
C GLY A 69 8.34 -11.49 -5.16
N TYR A 70 7.49 -10.52 -5.49
CA TYR A 70 7.28 -10.10 -6.87
C TYR A 70 8.53 -9.46 -7.47
N GLY A 71 9.22 -8.62 -6.69
CA GLY A 71 10.51 -8.05 -7.07
C GLY A 71 11.52 -9.14 -7.40
N TRP A 72 11.61 -10.20 -6.60
CA TRP A 72 12.50 -11.34 -6.85
C TRP A 72 12.13 -12.18 -8.08
N LEU A 73 10.84 -12.25 -8.43
CA LEU A 73 10.36 -13.02 -9.59
C LEU A 73 10.57 -12.30 -10.91
N VAL A 74 10.52 -10.96 -10.90
CA VAL A 74 10.50 -10.12 -12.11
C VAL A 74 11.84 -9.42 -12.37
N SER A 75 12.67 -9.22 -11.33
CA SER A 75 14.04 -8.70 -11.48
C SER A 75 14.99 -9.78 -11.98
#